data_AF-A0A978TWW7-F1
#
_entry.id   AF-A0A978TWW7-F1
#
_cell.length_a   1.000
_cell.length_b   1.000
_cell.length_c   1.000
_cell.angle_alpha   90.00
_cell.angle_beta   90.00
_cell.angle_gamma   90.00
#
_symmetry.space_group_name_H-M   'P 1'
#
loop_
_entity.id
_entity.type
_entity.pdbx_description
1 polymer ?
#
loop_
_entity_poly.entity_id
_entity_poly.type
_entity_poly.pdbx_seq_one_letter_code
_entity_poly.pdbx_strand_id
1 'polypeptide(L)' 'MSQTPQPTLSPKPNTPKFGFNDYAERLNGRAAMIGFVLTLAIEYFTGQGLLSWLGLA' A
#
# COMPACT_ATOMS: atom_id res chain seq x y z
N MET A 1 13.33 -31.17 39.78
CA MET A 1 13.57 -30.74 38.39
C MET A 1 12.24 -30.80 37.66
N SER A 2 11.62 -29.67 37.40
CA SER A 2 10.35 -29.63 36.65
C SER A 2 10.44 -28.50 35.64
N GLN A 3 11.16 -28.73 34.53
CA GLN A 3 11.09 -27.83 33.39
C GLN A 3 9.76 -28.12 32.67
N THR A 4 8.79 -27.23 32.80
CA THR A 4 7.64 -27.20 31.89
C THR A 4 8.17 -26.82 30.50
N PRO A 5 7.86 -27.60 29.44
CA PRO A 5 8.32 -27.27 28.10
C PRO A 5 7.74 -25.92 27.67
N GLN A 6 8.61 -24.94 27.40
CA GLN A 6 8.20 -23.65 26.84
C GLN A 6 7.65 -23.87 25.42
N PRO A 7 6.46 -23.33 25.08
CA PRO A 7 5.99 -23.35 23.70
C PRO A 7 6.88 -22.45 22.84
N THR A 8 7.75 -23.04 22.01
CA THR A 8 8.70 -22.32 21.13
C THR A 8 8.02 -21.60 19.95
N LEU A 9 6.70 -21.75 19.79
CA LEU A 9 5.92 -21.15 18.72
C LEU A 9 4.77 -20.36 19.32
N SER A 10 4.98 -19.06 19.57
CA SER A 10 3.85 -18.13 19.72
C SER A 10 3.03 -18.22 18.44
N PRO A 11 1.74 -18.62 18.49
CA PRO A 11 0.90 -18.60 17.31
C PRO A 11 0.87 -17.15 16.84
N LYS A 12 1.46 -16.86 15.67
CA LYS A 12 1.22 -15.58 15.02
C LYS A 12 -0.28 -15.54 14.77
N PRO A 13 -1.05 -14.66 15.41
CA PRO A 13 -2.45 -14.54 15.05
C PRO A 13 -2.47 -14.25 13.55
N ASN A 14 -3.12 -15.11 12.78
CA ASN A 14 -3.38 -14.87 11.36
C ASN A 14 -4.37 -13.71 11.31
N THR A 15 -3.87 -12.48 11.49
CA THR A 15 -4.64 -11.28 11.29
C THR A 15 -5.11 -11.31 9.84
N PRO A 16 -6.42 -11.29 9.59
CA PRO A 16 -6.94 -11.30 8.23
C PRO A 16 -6.35 -10.09 7.50
N LYS A 17 -5.50 -10.36 6.49
CA LYS A 17 -4.81 -9.35 5.67
C LYS A 17 -5.74 -8.60 4.71
N PHE A 18 -7.02 -8.96 4.70
CA PHE A 18 -8.02 -8.45 3.78
C PHE A 18 -8.90 -7.40 4.46
N GLY A 19 -9.23 -6.34 3.72
CA GLY A 19 -9.95 -5.16 4.25
C GLY A 19 -9.01 -4.03 4.68
N PHE A 20 -9.59 -3.01 5.32
CA PHE A 20 -8.83 -1.87 5.82
C PHE A 20 -8.01 -2.29 7.04
N ASN A 21 -6.68 -2.35 6.85
CA ASN A 21 -5.71 -2.66 7.89
C ASN A 21 -4.42 -1.87 7.63
N ASP A 22 -3.63 -1.66 8.68
CA ASP A 22 -2.41 -0.84 8.65
C ASP A 22 -1.45 -1.18 7.50
N TYR A 23 -1.33 -2.47 7.16
CA TYR A 23 -0.47 -2.89 6.05
C TYR A 23 -1.04 -2.44 4.70
N ALA A 24 -2.35 -2.65 4.48
CA ALA A 24 -3.02 -2.22 3.25
C ALA A 24 -3.01 -0.70 3.10
N GLU A 25 -3.24 0.05 4.17
CA GLU A 25 -3.20 1.52 4.16
C GLU A 25 -1.80 2.04 3.81
N ARG A 26 -0.75 1.47 4.43
CA ARG A 26 0.64 1.82 4.11
C ARG A 26 1.01 1.48 2.66
N LEU A 27 0.54 0.35 2.16
CA LEU A 27 0.79 -0.06 0.78
C LEU A 27 0.09 0.88 -0.21
N ASN A 28 -1.19 1.16 0.02
CA ASN A 28 -2.00 2.07 -0.80
C ASN A 28 -1.43 3.49 -0.78
N GLY A 29 -0.99 3.99 0.38
CA GLY A 29 -0.36 5.30 0.49
C GLY A 29 0.94 5.42 -0.32
N ARG A 30 1.78 4.37 -0.34
CA ARG A 30 2.99 4.34 -1.19
C ARG A 30 2.64 4.31 -2.67
N ALA A 31 1.67 3.50 -3.05
CA ALA A 31 1.18 3.45 -4.42
C ALA A 31 0.64 4.82 -4.87
N ALA A 32 -0.09 5.52 -4.01
CA ALA A 32 -0.59 6.88 -4.28
C ALA A 32 0.54 7.89 -4.46
N MET A 33 1.58 7.87 -3.61
CA MET A 33 2.75 8.75 -3.77
C MET A 33 3.47 8.52 -5.11
N ILE A 34 3.68 7.25 -5.49
CA ILE A 34 4.29 6.91 -6.78
C ILE A 34 3.40 7.35 -7.93
N GLY A 35 2.09 7.07 -7.85
CA GLY A 35 1.12 7.46 -8.87
C GLY A 35 1.09 8.96 -9.11
N PHE A 36 1.10 9.76 -8.04
CA PHE A 36 1.11 11.22 -8.13
C PHE A 36 2.37 11.74 -8.85
N VAL A 37 3.55 11.25 -8.48
CA VAL A 37 4.81 11.65 -9.14
C VAL A 37 4.81 11.23 -10.61
N LEU A 38 4.33 10.04 -10.92
CA LEU A 38 4.20 9.57 -12.31
C LEU A 38 3.24 10.45 -13.12
N THR A 39 2.10 10.84 -12.54
CA THR A 39 1.17 11.77 -13.19
C THR A 39 1.85 13.09 -13.54
N LEU A 40 2.60 13.68 -12.61
CA LEU A 40 3.34 14.93 -12.87
C LEU A 40 4.41 14.75 -13.96
N ALA A 41 5.15 13.64 -13.93
CA ALA A 41 6.16 13.35 -14.94
C ALA A 41 5.53 13.22 -16.33
N ILE A 42 4.44 12.46 -16.44
CA ILE A 42 3.70 12.28 -17.69
C ILE A 42 3.15 13.61 -18.20
N GLU A 43 2.54 14.41 -17.34
CA GLU A 43 2.03 15.74 -17.70
C GLU A 43 3.16 16.63 -18.25
N TYR A 44 4.33 16.61 -17.62
CA TYR A 44 5.51 17.33 -18.09
C TYR A 44 5.99 16.88 -19.47
N PHE A 45 6.07 15.56 -19.72
CA PHE A 45 6.54 15.03 -21.01
C PHE A 45 5.52 15.16 -22.13
N THR A 46 4.23 15.04 -21.83
CA THR A 46 3.16 15.06 -22.84
C THR A 46 2.59 16.44 -23.07
N GLY A 47 2.77 17.37 -22.13
CA GLY A 47 2.14 18.69 -22.14
C GLY A 47 0.62 18.64 -21.96
N GLN A 48 0.06 17.47 -21.60
CA GLN A 48 -1.37 17.28 -21.38
C GLN A 48 -1.61 16.84 -19.94
N GLY A 49 -2.47 17.59 -19.24
CA GLY A 49 -2.83 17.29 -17.86
C GLY A 49 -3.71 16.04 -17.76
N LEU A 50 -3.70 15.41 -16.58
CA LEU A 50 -4.49 14.21 -16.30
C LEU A 50 -5.99 14.39 -16.62
N LEU A 51 -6.53 15.58 -16.38
CA LEU A 51 -7.95 15.89 -16.66
C LEU A 51 -8.29 15.85 -18.15
N SER A 52 -7.34 16.21 -19.02
CA SER A 52 -7.52 16.14 -20.47
C SER A 52 -7.65 14.69 -20.93
N TRP A 53 -6.92 13.77 -20.30
CA TRP A 53 -7.02 12.33 -20.58
C TRP A 53 -8.36 11.74 -20.14
N LEU A 54 -8.96 12.31 -19.10
CA LEU A 54 -10.30 11.94 -18.65
C LEU A 54 -11.41 12.62 -19.47
N GLY A 55 -11.06 13.48 -20.44
CA GLY A 55 -12.01 14.24 -21.27
C GLY A 55 -12.72 15.37 -20.52
N LEU A 56 -12.13 15.85 -19.42
CA LEU A 56 -12.72 16.86 -18.53
C LEU A 56 -12.10 18.25 -18.69
N ALA A 57 -11.10 18.40 -19.57
CA ALA A 57 -10.39 19.64 -19.86
C ALA A 57 -10.11 19.77 -21.37
#